data_AF-A0A412HVI3-F1
#
_entry.id   AF-A0A412HVI3-F1
#
_cell.length_a   1.000
_cell.length_b   1.000
_cell.length_c   1.000
_cell.angle_alpha   90.00
_cell.angle_beta   90.00
_cell.angle_gamma   90.00
#
_symmetry.space_group_name_H-M   'P 1'
#
loop_
_entity.id
_entity.type
_entity.pdbx_description
1 polymer ?
#
loop_
_entity_poly.entity_id
_entity_poly.type
_entity_poly.pdbx_seq_one_letter_code
_entity_poly.pdbx_strand_id
1 'polypeptide(L)'
;SALLRETLAKTKEYMEKKESGKDVDYDQKLEAMIPVVKRELPLKCHAHRADDILTVIRIAKEYDIEVTLDHATDARCIVEQIKESGFPCICGPSFGHKTKFELKSKSFKTPGVLNKAGILVSITTDSPVIPEQYLSLCAALAAKNGMDEYEAIKAITINPAKILHLDNRVGSIKVGKDADFIICTKNILDTQNEIKSVYVDGKKAA
;
A
#
# COMPACT_ATOMS: atom_id res chain seq x y z
N SER A 1 -2.10 9.91 -18.07
CA SER A 1 -3.42 10.19 -17.46
C SER A 1 -4.58 9.84 -18.40
N ALA A 2 -4.52 10.16 -19.70
CA ALA A 2 -5.60 9.85 -20.67
C ALA A 2 -5.98 8.36 -20.71
N LEU A 3 -5.01 7.44 -20.76
CA LEU A 3 -5.27 5.99 -20.83
C LEU A 3 -6.02 5.46 -19.60
N LEU A 4 -5.70 5.94 -18.38
CA LEU A 4 -6.39 5.51 -17.17
C LEU A 4 -7.85 5.99 -17.17
N ARG A 5 -8.08 7.26 -17.53
CA ARG A 5 -9.42 7.82 -17.69
C ARG A 5 -10.24 7.06 -18.72
N GLU A 6 -9.65 6.79 -19.87
CA GLU A 6 -10.28 6.02 -20.95
C GLU A 6 -10.65 4.61 -20.48
N THR A 7 -9.74 3.93 -19.77
CA THR A 7 -9.99 2.59 -19.23
C THR A 7 -11.14 2.60 -18.23
N LEU A 8 -11.17 3.56 -17.30
CA LEU A 8 -12.26 3.69 -16.32
C LEU A 8 -13.59 4.03 -16.99
N ALA A 9 -13.60 4.93 -17.97
CA ALA A 9 -14.80 5.28 -18.72
C ALA A 9 -15.35 4.09 -19.51
N LYS A 10 -14.49 3.37 -20.24
CA LYS A 10 -14.86 2.16 -20.97
C LYS A 10 -15.36 1.06 -20.03
N THR A 11 -14.77 0.94 -18.85
CA THR A 11 -15.20 -0.06 -17.86
C THR A 11 -16.61 0.26 -17.35
N LYS A 12 -16.93 1.52 -17.06
CA LYS A 12 -18.28 1.94 -16.66
C LYS A 12 -19.30 1.62 -17.76
N GLU A 13 -19.02 2.01 -19.00
CA GLU A 13 -19.90 1.73 -20.15
C GLU A 13 -20.09 0.21 -20.37
N TYR A 14 -19.00 -0.56 -20.25
CA TYR A 14 -19.00 -2.01 -20.36
C TYR A 14 -19.90 -2.66 -19.30
N MET A 15 -19.74 -2.25 -18.05
CA MET A 15 -20.53 -2.73 -16.92
C MET A 15 -22.02 -2.40 -17.08
N GLU A 16 -22.36 -1.17 -17.47
CA GLU A 16 -23.75 -0.74 -17.71
C GLU A 16 -24.41 -1.56 -18.83
N LYS A 17 -23.69 -1.83 -19.93
CA LYS A 17 -24.20 -2.66 -21.03
C LYS A 17 -24.48 -4.09 -20.56
N LYS A 18 -23.56 -4.68 -19.78
CA LYS A 18 -23.70 -6.03 -19.21
C LYS A 18 -24.90 -6.13 -18.26
N GLU A 19 -25.07 -5.14 -17.39
CA GLU A 19 -26.20 -5.07 -16.45
C GLU A 19 -27.55 -4.81 -17.16
N SER A 20 -27.54 -4.18 -18.34
CA SER A 20 -28.74 -3.96 -19.17
C SER A 20 -29.24 -5.21 -19.92
N GLY A 21 -28.59 -6.36 -19.77
CA GLY A 21 -28.96 -7.61 -20.44
C GLY A 21 -28.64 -7.64 -21.94
N LYS A 22 -27.82 -6.70 -22.43
CA LYS A 22 -27.29 -6.74 -23.79
C LYS A 22 -26.20 -7.82 -23.88
N ASP A 23 -26.10 -8.44 -25.05
CA ASP A 23 -24.94 -9.26 -25.37
C ASP A 23 -23.72 -8.35 -25.55
N VAL A 24 -22.70 -8.54 -24.70
CA VAL A 24 -21.48 -7.74 -24.70
C VAL A 24 -20.30 -8.69 -24.78
N ASP A 25 -19.46 -8.52 -25.81
CA ASP A 25 -18.25 -9.32 -25.96
C ASP A 25 -17.36 -9.21 -24.72
N TYR A 26 -16.84 -10.33 -24.25
CA TYR A 26 -15.96 -10.37 -23.08
C TYR A 26 -14.66 -9.59 -23.34
N ASP A 27 -14.36 -8.60 -22.48
CA ASP A 27 -13.06 -7.91 -22.47
C ASP A 27 -12.37 -8.12 -21.12
N GLN A 28 -11.28 -8.88 -21.14
CA GLN A 28 -10.52 -9.24 -19.94
C GLN A 28 -10.05 -8.02 -19.13
N LYS A 29 -9.68 -6.91 -19.79
CA LYS A 29 -9.16 -5.72 -19.11
C LYS A 29 -10.28 -4.98 -18.40
N LEU A 30 -11.45 -4.86 -19.04
CA LEU A 30 -12.60 -4.18 -18.47
C LEU A 30 -13.21 -5.01 -17.34
N GLU A 31 -13.31 -6.33 -17.49
CA GLU A 31 -13.76 -7.25 -16.43
C GLU A 31 -12.90 -7.15 -15.17
N ALA A 32 -11.57 -7.12 -15.32
CA ALA A 32 -10.66 -6.95 -14.19
C ALA A 32 -10.82 -5.60 -13.47
N MET A 33 -11.35 -4.58 -14.15
CA MET A 33 -11.57 -3.24 -13.60
C MET A 33 -12.95 -3.05 -12.97
N ILE A 34 -13.90 -3.98 -13.17
CA ILE A 34 -15.24 -3.90 -12.57
C ILE A 34 -15.17 -3.77 -11.03
N PRO A 35 -14.38 -4.60 -10.29
CA PRO A 35 -14.29 -4.46 -8.83
C PRO A 35 -13.72 -3.10 -8.39
N VAL A 36 -12.86 -2.48 -9.19
CA VAL A 36 -12.33 -1.12 -8.93
C VAL A 36 -13.43 -0.08 -9.09
N VAL A 37 -14.19 -0.15 -10.18
CA VAL A 37 -15.31 0.77 -10.44
C VAL A 37 -16.42 0.60 -9.39
N LYS A 38 -16.65 -0.63 -8.90
CA LYS A 38 -17.58 -0.93 -7.79
C LYS A 38 -17.02 -0.62 -6.41
N ARG A 39 -15.76 -0.20 -6.30
CA ARG A 39 -15.05 0.08 -5.04
C ARG A 39 -14.97 -1.13 -4.10
N GLU A 40 -14.99 -2.33 -4.67
CA GLU A 40 -14.75 -3.57 -3.94
C GLU A 40 -13.24 -3.78 -3.69
N LEU A 41 -12.40 -3.24 -4.58
CA LEU A 41 -10.94 -3.26 -4.47
C LEU A 41 -10.35 -1.90 -4.83
N PRO A 42 -9.33 -1.41 -4.10
CA PRO A 42 -8.63 -0.20 -4.49
C PRO A 42 -7.73 -0.45 -5.71
N LEU A 43 -7.64 0.54 -6.60
CA LEU A 43 -6.67 0.53 -7.69
C LEU A 43 -5.27 0.85 -7.14
N LYS A 44 -4.33 -0.06 -7.33
CA LYS A 44 -2.93 0.17 -6.95
C LYS A 44 -2.23 1.09 -7.96
N CYS A 45 -1.86 2.30 -7.54
CA CYS A 45 -1.27 3.29 -8.44
C CYS A 45 0.20 3.53 -8.11
N HIS A 46 1.09 3.01 -8.96
CA HIS A 46 2.53 3.29 -8.92
C HIS A 46 2.81 4.77 -9.22
N ALA A 47 3.24 5.54 -8.21
CA ALA A 47 3.50 6.98 -8.35
C ALA A 47 4.67 7.46 -7.48
N HIS A 48 5.74 7.93 -8.13
CA HIS A 48 6.91 8.43 -7.42
C HIS A 48 6.87 9.95 -7.21
N ARG A 49 6.67 10.73 -8.28
CA ARG A 49 6.76 12.18 -8.21
C ARG A 49 5.48 12.80 -7.67
N ALA A 50 5.61 14.00 -7.12
CA ALA A 50 4.47 14.74 -6.57
C ALA A 50 3.36 14.99 -7.60
N ASP A 51 3.72 15.31 -8.85
CA ASP A 51 2.78 15.52 -9.94
C ASP A 51 2.07 14.24 -10.39
N ASP A 52 2.74 13.09 -10.32
CA ASP A 52 2.12 11.78 -10.56
C ASP A 52 1.09 11.46 -9.48
N ILE A 53 1.48 11.62 -8.20
CA ILE A 53 0.62 11.39 -7.04
C ILE A 53 -0.63 12.28 -7.11
N LEU A 54 -0.45 13.58 -7.39
CA LEU A 54 -1.57 14.51 -7.55
C LEU A 54 -2.45 14.16 -8.75
N THR A 55 -1.88 13.59 -9.82
CA THR A 55 -2.65 13.12 -10.97
C THR A 55 -3.52 11.92 -10.60
N VAL A 56 -2.99 10.97 -9.84
CA VAL A 56 -3.75 9.84 -9.30
C VAL A 56 -4.90 10.34 -8.43
N ILE A 57 -4.62 11.24 -7.48
CA ILE A 57 -5.66 11.84 -6.60
C ILE A 57 -6.77 12.50 -7.41
N ARG A 58 -6.43 13.27 -8.45
CA ARG A 58 -7.44 13.93 -9.31
C ARG A 58 -8.32 12.92 -10.04
N ILE A 59 -7.72 11.88 -10.63
CA ILE A 59 -8.48 10.85 -11.38
C ILE A 59 -9.36 10.03 -10.42
N ALA A 60 -8.84 9.66 -9.25
CA ALA A 60 -9.59 8.91 -8.25
C ALA A 60 -10.85 9.67 -7.80
N LYS A 61 -10.72 10.98 -7.54
CA LYS A 61 -11.85 11.87 -7.22
C LYS A 61 -12.83 12.04 -8.40
N GLU A 62 -12.31 12.17 -9.62
CA GLU A 62 -13.12 12.34 -10.84
C GLU A 62 -14.00 11.12 -11.14
N TYR A 63 -13.50 9.91 -10.89
CA TYR A 63 -14.23 8.66 -11.18
C TYR A 63 -14.89 8.02 -9.96
N ASP A 64 -14.70 8.60 -8.77
CA ASP A 64 -15.14 8.09 -7.47
C ASP A 64 -14.67 6.65 -7.19
N ILE A 65 -13.36 6.44 -7.31
CA ILE A 65 -12.71 5.14 -7.05
C ILE A 65 -11.74 5.23 -5.88
N GLU A 66 -11.50 4.09 -5.24
CA GLU A 66 -10.48 3.96 -4.20
C GLU A 66 -9.13 3.64 -4.84
N VAL A 67 -8.05 4.23 -4.31
CA VAL A 67 -6.70 4.04 -4.82
C VAL A 67 -5.69 3.90 -3.69
N THR A 68 -4.58 3.21 -3.96
CA THR A 68 -3.37 3.30 -3.13
C THR A 68 -2.30 4.10 -3.84
N LEU A 69 -1.59 4.96 -3.08
CA LEU A 69 -0.45 5.72 -3.58
C LEU A 69 0.82 4.90 -3.35
N ASP A 70 1.19 4.09 -4.34
CA ASP A 70 2.32 3.17 -4.24
C ASP A 70 3.64 3.91 -4.48
N HIS A 71 4.63 3.60 -3.64
CA HIS A 71 5.94 4.22 -3.49
C HIS A 71 5.94 5.62 -2.90
N ALA A 72 5.07 6.51 -3.40
CA ALA A 72 4.81 7.84 -2.85
C ALA A 72 6.10 8.61 -2.50
N THR A 73 7.08 8.58 -3.40
CA THR A 73 8.48 8.94 -3.07
C THR A 73 8.65 10.42 -2.72
N ASP A 74 8.05 11.31 -3.53
CA ASP A 74 8.04 12.76 -3.31
C ASP A 74 6.94 13.22 -2.34
N ALA A 75 6.17 12.32 -1.72
CA ALA A 75 4.98 12.66 -0.93
C ALA A 75 5.21 13.71 0.16
N ARG A 76 6.45 13.82 0.68
CA ARG A 76 6.82 14.80 1.73
C ARG A 76 6.61 16.26 1.31
N CYS A 77 6.55 16.61 0.02
CA CYS A 77 6.28 17.98 -0.41
C CYS A 77 4.79 18.28 -0.67
N ILE A 78 3.92 17.27 -0.56
CA ILE A 78 2.48 17.38 -0.83
C ILE A 78 1.64 16.67 0.25
N VAL A 79 2.10 16.70 1.50
CA VAL A 79 1.51 15.98 2.63
C VAL A 79 0.05 16.38 2.85
N GLU A 80 -0.25 17.68 2.81
CA GLU A 80 -1.62 18.17 3.01
C GLU A 80 -2.57 17.69 1.91
N GLN A 81 -2.15 17.71 0.64
CA GLN A 81 -2.97 17.22 -0.46
C GLN A 81 -3.26 15.72 -0.36
N ILE A 82 -2.28 14.94 0.10
CA ILE A 82 -2.48 13.50 0.34
C ILE A 82 -3.44 13.29 1.52
N LYS A 83 -3.24 14.01 2.62
CA LYS A 83 -4.12 13.94 3.79
C LYS A 83 -5.57 14.30 3.44
N GLU A 84 -5.78 15.38 2.70
CA GLU A 84 -7.08 15.81 2.19
C GLU A 84 -7.70 14.81 1.19
N SER A 85 -6.88 14.00 0.53
CA SER A 85 -7.38 12.96 -0.38
C SER A 85 -7.97 11.76 0.36
N GLY A 86 -7.53 11.49 1.59
CA GLY A 86 -7.90 10.31 2.37
C GLY A 86 -7.26 9.00 1.89
N PHE A 87 -6.47 9.01 0.81
CA PHE A 87 -5.87 7.80 0.27
C PHE A 87 -4.60 7.37 1.03
N PRO A 88 -4.38 6.06 1.22
CA PRO A 88 -3.20 5.54 1.89
C PRO A 88 -1.95 5.62 1.02
N CYS A 89 -0.78 5.62 1.67
CA CYS A 89 0.51 5.54 1.00
C CYS A 89 1.24 4.23 1.33
N ILE A 90 1.77 3.57 0.31
CA ILE A 90 2.65 2.41 0.46
C ILE A 90 4.08 2.87 0.20
N CYS A 91 4.84 3.16 1.26
CA CYS A 91 6.20 3.70 1.15
C CYS A 91 7.25 2.62 0.93
N GLY A 92 8.20 2.89 0.03
CA GLY A 92 9.29 1.97 -0.30
C GLY A 92 9.38 1.72 -1.81
N PRO A 93 10.41 1.02 -2.29
CA PRO A 93 11.55 0.51 -1.52
C PRO A 93 12.52 1.65 -1.18
N SER A 94 12.86 1.81 0.10
CA SER A 94 13.74 2.90 0.58
C SER A 94 15.21 2.49 0.73
N PHE A 95 15.49 1.20 0.91
CA PHE A 95 16.86 0.68 0.94
C PHE A 95 17.45 0.61 -0.49
N GLY A 96 18.76 0.77 -0.62
CA GLY A 96 19.46 0.78 -1.91
C GLY A 96 19.50 2.14 -2.63
N HIS A 97 19.99 2.12 -3.87
CA HIS A 97 20.28 3.32 -4.65
C HIS A 97 19.03 4.06 -5.16
N LYS A 98 19.23 5.32 -5.54
CA LYS A 98 18.26 6.16 -6.26
C LYS A 98 18.48 6.00 -7.76
N THR A 99 17.92 4.93 -8.33
CA THR A 99 18.25 4.46 -9.69
C THR A 99 17.63 5.28 -10.81
N LYS A 100 16.57 6.05 -10.52
CA LYS A 100 15.83 6.88 -11.49
C LYS A 100 15.74 8.32 -10.99
N PHE A 101 15.53 9.27 -11.91
CA PHE A 101 15.39 10.69 -11.58
C PHE A 101 14.25 10.96 -10.58
N GLU A 102 13.10 10.30 -10.77
CA GLU A 102 11.95 10.36 -9.86
C GLU A 102 12.21 9.84 -8.44
N LEU A 103 13.33 9.12 -8.23
CA LEU A 103 13.72 8.62 -6.91
C LEU A 103 14.63 9.59 -6.15
N LYS A 104 14.86 10.80 -6.67
CA LYS A 104 15.79 11.78 -6.08
C LYS A 104 15.50 12.06 -4.60
N SER A 105 14.23 12.05 -4.19
CA SER A 105 13.82 12.30 -2.80
C SER A 105 13.67 11.03 -1.92
N LYS A 106 13.89 9.83 -2.47
CA LYS A 106 13.80 8.54 -1.77
C LYS A 106 14.52 8.60 -0.42
N SER A 107 13.80 8.24 0.64
CA SER A 107 14.24 8.39 2.02
C SER A 107 13.40 7.56 2.99
N PHE A 108 14.04 7.03 4.03
CA PHE A 108 13.37 6.42 5.18
C PHE A 108 12.57 7.42 6.04
N LYS A 109 12.72 8.74 5.82
CA LYS A 109 11.94 9.77 6.51
C LYS A 109 10.49 9.86 6.03
N THR A 110 10.21 9.49 4.77
CA THR A 110 8.88 9.64 4.15
C THR A 110 7.76 8.99 4.96
N PRO A 111 7.81 7.69 5.34
CA PRO A 111 6.72 7.06 6.08
C PRO A 111 6.44 7.75 7.43
N GLY A 112 7.47 8.16 8.17
CA GLY A 112 7.31 8.86 9.44
C GLY A 112 6.68 10.24 9.32
N VAL A 113 7.00 11.00 8.26
CA VAL A 113 6.37 12.31 7.99
C VAL A 113 4.88 12.14 7.68
N LEU A 114 4.54 11.18 6.83
CA LEU A 114 3.14 10.94 6.43
C LEU A 114 2.30 10.41 7.60
N ASN A 115 2.84 9.46 8.37
CA ASN A 115 2.18 8.91 9.55
C ASN A 115 1.88 10.00 10.60
N LYS A 116 2.84 10.91 10.88
CA LYS A 116 2.63 12.05 11.79
C LYS A 116 1.54 13.01 11.31
N ALA A 117 1.29 13.09 10.01
CA ALA A 117 0.18 13.89 9.46
C ALA A 117 -1.19 13.20 9.56
N GLY A 118 -1.24 11.95 10.04
CA GLY A 118 -2.46 11.15 10.16
C GLY A 118 -2.79 10.33 8.91
N ILE A 119 -1.86 10.22 7.95
CA ILE A 119 -2.04 9.42 6.73
C ILE A 119 -1.81 7.94 7.07
N LEU A 120 -2.67 7.05 6.56
CA LEU A 120 -2.48 5.61 6.67
C LEU A 120 -1.29 5.18 5.81
N VAL A 121 -0.25 4.65 6.44
CA VAL A 121 1.02 4.32 5.78
C VAL A 121 1.38 2.85 6.00
N SER A 122 1.76 2.16 4.92
CA SER A 122 2.49 0.90 5.00
C SER A 122 3.91 1.04 4.45
N ILE A 123 4.78 0.10 4.79
CA ILE A 123 6.15 0.01 4.26
C ILE A 123 6.26 -1.26 3.40
N THR A 124 6.89 -1.15 2.24
CA THR A 124 7.13 -2.27 1.32
C THR A 124 8.62 -2.42 0.98
N THR A 125 9.02 -3.66 0.70
CA THR A 125 10.30 -4.04 0.12
C THR A 125 10.33 -3.90 -1.39
N ASP A 126 9.15 -3.86 -2.02
CA ASP A 126 8.99 -3.95 -3.48
C ASP A 126 9.77 -5.15 -4.06
N SER A 127 9.69 -6.29 -3.36
CA SER A 127 10.41 -7.51 -3.73
C SER A 127 10.20 -7.83 -5.22
N PRO A 128 11.28 -8.08 -6.00
CA PRO A 128 12.63 -8.41 -5.54
C PRO A 128 13.61 -7.23 -5.37
N VAL A 129 13.16 -5.97 -5.45
CA VAL A 129 14.07 -4.80 -5.34
C VAL A 129 14.83 -4.83 -4.00
N ILE A 130 14.12 -5.10 -2.92
CA ILE A 130 14.69 -5.51 -1.63
C ILE A 130 14.14 -6.91 -1.34
N PRO A 131 14.98 -7.89 -0.96
CA PRO A 131 14.47 -9.20 -0.55
C PRO A 131 13.50 -9.10 0.62
N GLU A 132 12.40 -9.86 0.58
CA GLU A 132 11.27 -9.75 1.51
C GLU A 132 11.67 -9.92 2.98
N GLN A 133 12.66 -10.77 3.26
CA GLN A 133 13.22 -10.99 4.60
C GLN A 133 13.77 -9.72 5.29
N TYR A 134 14.00 -8.63 4.54
CA TYR A 134 14.46 -7.34 5.05
C TYR A 134 13.32 -6.34 5.33
N LEU A 135 12.05 -6.76 5.28
CA LEU A 135 10.93 -5.89 5.60
C LEU A 135 11.04 -5.27 7.00
N SER A 136 11.41 -6.07 8.00
CA SER A 136 11.64 -5.61 9.38
C SER A 136 12.77 -4.58 9.46
N LEU A 137 13.86 -4.79 8.72
CA LEU A 137 14.96 -3.83 8.62
C LEU A 137 14.50 -2.51 7.98
N CYS A 138 13.65 -2.55 6.96
CA CYS A 138 13.10 -1.34 6.35
C CYS A 138 12.24 -0.54 7.33
N ALA A 139 11.42 -1.22 8.14
CA ALA A 139 10.66 -0.59 9.22
C ALA A 139 11.57 -0.02 10.32
N ALA A 140 12.61 -0.75 10.73
CA ALA A 140 13.58 -0.29 11.72
C ALA A 140 14.33 0.96 11.24
N LEU A 141 14.68 1.03 9.96
CA LEU A 141 15.31 2.20 9.34
C LEU A 141 14.35 3.39 9.25
N ALA A 142 13.05 3.16 9.05
CA ALA A 142 12.04 4.22 9.14
C ALA A 142 11.91 4.76 10.57
N ALA A 143 11.89 3.88 11.58
CA ALA A 143 11.86 4.26 13.00
C ALA A 143 13.11 5.09 13.37
N LYS A 144 14.31 4.60 12.99
CA LYS A 144 15.57 5.34 13.14
C LYS A 144 15.55 6.73 12.50
N ASN A 145 14.73 6.94 11.47
CA ASN A 145 14.58 8.22 10.77
C ASN A 145 13.38 9.07 11.24
N GLY A 146 12.79 8.73 12.38
CA GLY A 146 11.83 9.58 13.09
C GLY A 146 10.36 9.15 13.00
N MET A 147 10.07 7.97 12.44
CA MET A 147 8.78 7.29 12.66
C MET A 147 8.76 6.72 14.09
N ASP A 148 7.61 6.71 14.75
CA ASP A 148 7.47 6.00 16.02
C ASP A 148 7.68 4.50 15.82
N GLU A 149 8.32 3.81 16.78
CA GLU A 149 8.64 2.38 16.66
C GLU A 149 7.39 1.51 16.54
N TYR A 150 6.36 1.80 17.34
CA TYR A 150 5.13 1.03 17.30
C TYR A 150 4.35 1.30 16.01
N GLU A 151 4.36 2.54 15.52
CA GLU A 151 3.81 2.87 14.21
C GLU A 151 4.57 2.18 13.06
N ALA A 152 5.90 2.02 13.16
CA ALA A 152 6.68 1.28 12.18
C ALA A 152 6.31 -0.22 12.15
N ILE A 153 6.02 -0.83 13.31
CA ILE A 153 5.48 -2.20 13.38
C ILE A 153 4.09 -2.27 12.74
N LYS A 154 3.20 -1.31 13.02
CA LYS A 154 1.88 -1.23 12.36
C LYS A 154 1.99 -1.10 10.84
N ALA A 155 2.97 -0.35 10.35
CA ALA A 155 3.23 -0.13 8.93
C ALA A 155 3.61 -1.42 8.16
N ILE A 156 4.01 -2.48 8.87
CA ILE A 156 4.29 -3.81 8.28
C ILE A 156 3.34 -4.90 8.78
N THR A 157 2.25 -4.53 9.47
CA THR A 157 1.24 -5.48 10.01
C THR A 157 -0.20 -5.00 9.77
N ILE A 158 -0.78 -4.22 10.69
CA ILE A 158 -2.19 -3.83 10.62
C ILE A 158 -2.48 -2.81 9.52
N ASN A 159 -1.55 -1.93 9.18
CA ASN A 159 -1.78 -0.91 8.15
C ASN A 159 -1.90 -1.52 6.74
N PRO A 160 -1.00 -2.40 6.27
CA PRO A 160 -1.22 -3.07 4.99
C PRO A 160 -2.49 -3.94 5.00
N ALA A 161 -2.85 -4.57 6.13
CA ALA A 161 -4.12 -5.29 6.24
C ALA A 161 -5.33 -4.36 6.04
N LYS A 162 -5.34 -3.17 6.64
CA LYS A 162 -6.39 -2.15 6.42
C LYS A 162 -6.45 -1.69 4.98
N ILE A 163 -5.30 -1.43 4.35
CA ILE A 163 -5.22 -0.99 2.95
C ILE A 163 -5.80 -2.05 2.00
N LEU A 164 -5.65 -3.33 2.33
CA LEU A 164 -6.16 -4.44 1.53
C LEU A 164 -7.58 -4.89 1.92
N HIS A 165 -8.23 -4.22 2.87
CA HIS A 165 -9.55 -4.59 3.40
C HIS A 165 -9.58 -5.99 4.05
N LEU A 166 -8.46 -6.37 4.68
CA LEU A 166 -8.25 -7.66 5.34
C LEU A 166 -8.01 -7.52 6.86
N ASP A 167 -8.23 -6.35 7.42
CA ASP A 167 -7.99 -6.10 8.85
C ASP A 167 -9.06 -6.71 9.77
N ASN A 168 -10.12 -7.31 9.22
CA ASN A 168 -11.00 -8.22 9.94
C ASN A 168 -10.37 -9.61 10.15
N ARG A 169 -9.38 -10.00 9.34
CA ARG A 169 -8.73 -11.32 9.37
C ARG A 169 -7.31 -11.29 9.91
N VAL A 170 -6.46 -10.36 9.45
CA VAL A 170 -5.01 -10.39 9.73
C VAL A 170 -4.48 -9.08 10.31
N GLY A 171 -3.17 -9.02 10.58
CA GLY A 171 -2.43 -7.81 10.91
C GLY A 171 -2.46 -7.38 12.38
N SER A 172 -3.18 -8.07 13.26
CA SER A 172 -3.12 -7.83 14.72
C SER A 172 -3.51 -9.07 15.52
N ILE A 173 -2.97 -9.21 16.73
CA ILE A 173 -3.36 -10.28 17.65
C ILE A 173 -4.64 -9.86 18.39
N LYS A 174 -5.80 -10.33 17.90
CA LYS A 174 -7.13 -10.12 18.50
C LYS A 174 -8.01 -11.35 18.32
N VAL A 175 -8.98 -11.55 19.20
CA VAL A 175 -9.97 -12.62 19.08
C VAL A 175 -10.74 -12.47 17.76
N GLY A 176 -10.97 -13.59 17.06
CA GLY A 176 -11.69 -13.65 15.79
C GLY A 176 -10.83 -13.46 14.54
N LYS A 177 -9.52 -13.21 14.69
CA LYS A 177 -8.56 -13.10 13.59
C LYS A 177 -7.83 -14.42 13.33
N ASP A 178 -7.28 -14.52 12.12
CA ASP A 178 -6.42 -15.62 11.70
C ASP A 178 -5.21 -15.69 12.63
N ALA A 179 -4.85 -16.90 13.06
CA ALA A 179 -3.78 -17.14 14.03
C ALA A 179 -2.40 -17.10 13.35
N ASP A 180 -2.10 -15.95 12.75
CA ASP A 180 -0.86 -15.61 12.06
C ASP A 180 0.04 -14.80 12.98
N PHE A 181 1.10 -15.43 13.49
CA PHE A 181 2.02 -14.76 14.42
C PHE A 181 3.41 -15.38 14.38
N ILE A 182 4.37 -14.60 14.86
CA ILE A 182 5.75 -15.03 15.02
C ILE A 182 6.13 -14.99 16.50
N ILE A 183 6.98 -15.92 16.92
CA ILE A 183 7.68 -15.85 18.20
C ILE A 183 9.08 -15.36 17.92
N CYS A 184 9.47 -14.28 18.57
CA CYS A 184 10.75 -13.60 18.36
C CYS A 184 11.47 -13.40 19.70
N THR A 185 12.81 -13.34 19.68
CA THR A 185 13.61 -13.16 20.91
C THR A 185 13.54 -11.75 21.47
N LYS A 186 13.28 -10.76 20.60
CA LYS A 186 13.23 -9.33 20.90
C LYS A 186 12.17 -8.65 20.04
N ASN A 187 12.09 -7.33 20.14
CA ASN A 187 11.32 -6.52 19.21
C ASN A 187 11.72 -6.84 17.75
N ILE A 188 10.75 -6.97 16.86
CA ILE A 188 10.98 -7.29 15.44
C ILE A 188 11.84 -6.26 14.70
N LEU A 189 11.91 -5.02 15.21
CA LEU A 189 12.76 -3.95 14.67
C LEU A 189 14.22 -4.03 15.14
N ASP A 190 14.53 -4.86 16.15
CA ASP A 190 15.90 -5.07 16.63
C ASP A 190 16.67 -5.95 15.63
N THR A 191 17.83 -5.49 15.15
CA THR A 191 18.65 -6.25 14.18
C THR A 191 19.33 -7.47 14.78
N GLN A 192 19.32 -7.62 16.11
CA GLN A 192 19.75 -8.81 16.84
C GLN A 192 18.58 -9.74 17.19
N ASN A 193 17.37 -9.45 16.72
CA ASN A 193 16.23 -10.34 16.89
C ASN A 193 16.40 -11.63 16.08
N GLU A 194 15.87 -12.73 16.61
CA GLU A 194 15.72 -14.00 15.91
C GLU A 194 14.26 -14.43 15.91
N ILE A 195 13.75 -14.85 14.75
CA ILE A 195 12.43 -15.50 14.64
C ILE A 195 12.61 -16.97 15.05
N LYS A 196 12.00 -17.36 16.17
CA LYS A 196 12.06 -18.72 16.73
C LYS A 196 11.01 -19.66 16.13
N SER A 197 9.86 -19.13 15.75
CA SER A 197 8.83 -19.89 15.06
C SER A 197 7.83 -18.98 14.38
N VAL A 198 7.22 -19.48 13.31
CA VAL A 198 6.15 -18.83 12.54
C VAL A 198 4.92 -19.72 12.58
N TYR A 199 3.77 -19.13 12.86
CA TYR A 199 2.47 -19.77 12.78
C TYR A 199 1.63 -19.06 11.71
N VAL A 200 0.96 -19.86 10.88
CA VAL A 200 -0.01 -19.41 9.86
C VAL A 200 -1.26 -20.25 10.03
N ASP A 201 -2.42 -19.60 10.14
CA ASP A 201 -3.70 -20.24 10.45
C ASP A 201 -3.63 -21.17 11.68
N GLY A 202 -2.84 -20.80 12.68
CA GLY A 202 -2.64 -21.56 13.91
C GLY A 202 -1.74 -22.79 13.77
N LYS A 203 -1.15 -23.02 12.60
CA LYS A 203 -0.24 -24.15 12.33
C LYS A 203 1.20 -23.66 12.24
N LYS A 204 2.13 -24.40 12.85
CA LYS A 204 3.56 -24.08 12.76
C LYS A 204 4.05 -24.26 11.31
N ALA A 205 4.57 -23.19 10.72
CA ALA A 205 5.08 -23.13 9.35
C ALA A 205 6.62 -23.12 9.29
N ALA A 206 7.27 -22.56 10.30
CA ALA A 206 8.72 -22.56 10.49
C ALA A 206 9.06 -22.60 11.99
#